data_AF-A0AAW2U9X4-F1
#
_entry.id   AF-A0AAW2U9X4-F1
#
_cell.length_a   1.000
_cell.length_b   1.000
_cell.length_c   1.000
_cell.angle_alpha   90.00
_cell.angle_beta   90.00
_cell.angle_gamma   90.00
#
_symmetry.space_group_name_H-M   'P 1'
#
loop_
_entity.id
_entity.type
_entity.pdbx_description
1 polymer ?
#
loop_
_entity_poly.entity_id
_entity_poly.type
_entity_poly.pdbx_seq_one_letter_code
_entity_poly.pdbx_strand_id
1 'polypeptide(L)'
;MVIQRGIEANPLNIKSIIDMKAPTCLNEAQRLTGRIAALSRFISKSAKKSLPFFKTLRKAKTFEWGTPSQHAFEELKSYLARLPLLVKPSPGETLYLYLSVAPQAVSSVLIREEEGKQLPIYYVSKVLNGAEGRYTPIEKIALALVVTARRLRPYFLSHPVGVKTNTPLKQLLGKQDTSGRLVKWAVELSEYDISYLPRTTIKAQALADFVSEMAEITIKDASQDQKWLLYVDSSSTTQGSGAGIVITTPQGEDLEFAIKFSFKASNNEAEYEALVIGMRMAHEMGVRHLLAYLDSQLIVKQVEGTYEAKEESTNSGG
;
A
#
# COMPACT_ATOMS: atom_id res chain seq x y z
N MET A 1 -8.49 -22.50 -18.66
CA MET A 1 -9.78 -23.10 -19.08
C MET A 1 -10.88 -22.45 -18.25
N VAL A 2 -12.05 -22.22 -18.84
CA VAL A 2 -13.19 -21.64 -18.12
C VAL A 2 -14.09 -22.79 -17.68
N ILE A 3 -14.26 -22.98 -16.37
CA ILE A 3 -15.14 -24.01 -15.79
C ILE A 3 -16.27 -23.34 -15.01
N GLN A 4 -17.34 -24.09 -14.72
CA GLN A 4 -18.53 -23.58 -14.03
C GLN A 4 -18.19 -22.98 -12.65
N ARG A 5 -17.13 -23.46 -11.99
CA ARG A 5 -16.64 -23.01 -10.69
C ARG A 5 -15.57 -21.91 -10.73
N GLY A 6 -15.05 -21.54 -11.91
CA GLY A 6 -13.98 -20.53 -12.00
C GLY A 6 -13.14 -20.54 -13.29
N ILE A 7 -11.96 -19.92 -13.22
CA ILE A 7 -10.95 -19.86 -14.26
C ILE A 7 -9.74 -20.64 -13.77
N GLU A 8 -9.40 -21.71 -14.48
CA GLU A 8 -8.19 -22.48 -14.22
C GLU A 8 -7.08 -22.08 -15.18
N ALA A 9 -5.84 -22.10 -14.70
CA ALA A 9 -4.68 -22.01 -15.57
C ALA A 9 -4.65 -23.20 -16.53
N ASN A 10 -4.17 -22.99 -17.75
CA ASN A 10 -4.03 -24.08 -18.71
C ASN A 10 -3.04 -25.12 -18.14
N PRO A 11 -3.46 -26.38 -17.92
CA PRO A 11 -2.57 -27.43 -17.39
C PRO A 11 -1.30 -27.62 -18.22
N LEU A 12 -1.38 -27.43 -19.54
CA LEU A 12 -0.21 -27.50 -20.42
C LEU A 12 0.82 -26.41 -20.12
N ASN A 13 0.35 -25.18 -19.85
CA ASN A 13 1.24 -24.07 -19.49
C ASN A 13 1.89 -24.32 -18.12
N ILE A 14 1.14 -24.85 -17.16
CA ILE A 14 1.67 -25.22 -15.83
C ILE A 14 2.72 -26.33 -15.99
N LYS A 15 2.35 -27.44 -16.63
CA LYS A 15 3.22 -28.61 -16.84
C LYS A 15 4.50 -28.23 -17.57
N SER A 16 4.41 -27.33 -18.55
CA SER A 16 5.58 -26.84 -19.29
C SER A 16 6.63 -26.18 -18.39
N ILE A 17 6.25 -25.58 -17.25
CA ILE A 17 7.19 -24.98 -16.30
C ILE A 17 7.65 -26.01 -15.27
N ILE A 18 6.75 -26.88 -14.77
CA ILE A 18 7.08 -27.93 -13.80
C ILE A 18 8.14 -28.89 -14.35
N ASP A 19 7.94 -29.35 -15.59
CA ASP A 19 8.82 -30.32 -16.25
C ASP A 19 10.11 -29.68 -16.80
N MET A 20 10.21 -28.35 -16.77
CA MET A 20 11.36 -27.62 -17.31
C MET A 20 12.59 -27.81 -16.42
N LYS A 21 13.75 -28.10 -17.00
CA LYS A 21 15.03 -28.04 -16.29
C LYS A 21 15.46 -26.59 -16.06
N ALA A 22 16.33 -26.37 -15.08
CA ALA A 22 16.88 -25.04 -14.84
C ALA A 22 17.50 -24.46 -16.13
N PRO A 23 17.17 -23.21 -16.51
CA PRO A 23 17.74 -22.58 -17.69
C PRO A 23 19.27 -22.55 -17.66
N THR A 24 19.89 -23.04 -18.73
CA THR A 24 21.35 -23.08 -18.90
C THR A 24 21.87 -22.00 -19.85
N CYS A 25 20.96 -21.34 -20.58
CA CYS A 25 21.29 -20.26 -21.48
C CYS A 25 20.21 -19.15 -21.50
N LEU A 26 20.57 -18.01 -22.11
CA LEU A 26 19.71 -16.83 -22.22
C LEU A 26 18.35 -17.15 -22.87
N ASN A 27 18.35 -17.93 -23.95
CA ASN A 27 17.13 -18.29 -24.69
C ASN A 27 16.15 -19.11 -23.82
N GLU A 28 16.68 -20.03 -23.01
CA GLU A 28 15.85 -20.81 -22.07
C GLU A 28 15.28 -19.93 -20.96
N ALA A 29 16.07 -19.01 -20.43
CA ALA A 29 15.60 -18.06 -19.42
C ALA A 29 14.51 -17.13 -19.98
N GLN A 30 14.65 -16.67 -21.23
CA GLN A 30 13.62 -15.90 -21.93
C GLN A 30 12.34 -16.72 -22.11
N ARG A 31 12.45 -17.99 -22.54
CA ARG A 31 11.30 -18.90 -22.64
C ARG A 31 10.59 -19.08 -21.30
N LEU A 32 11.34 -19.25 -20.20
CA LEU A 32 10.77 -19.30 -18.86
C LEU A 32 9.97 -18.03 -18.53
N THR A 33 10.54 -16.84 -18.78
CA THR A 33 9.82 -15.57 -18.52
C THR A 33 8.56 -15.42 -19.38
N GLY A 34 8.57 -15.89 -20.63
CA GLY A 34 7.39 -15.92 -21.50
C GLY A 34 6.29 -16.84 -20.94
N ARG A 35 6.66 -18.04 -20.47
CA ARG A 35 5.72 -18.98 -19.84
C ARG A 35 5.12 -18.42 -18.53
N ILE A 36 5.94 -17.75 -17.72
CA ILE A 36 5.46 -17.05 -16.51
C ILE A 36 4.47 -15.94 -16.88
N ALA A 37 4.75 -15.16 -17.93
CA ALA A 37 3.87 -14.09 -18.37
C ALA A 37 2.47 -14.61 -18.75
N ALA A 38 2.39 -15.76 -19.43
CA ALA A 38 1.13 -16.43 -19.78
C ALA A 38 0.32 -16.87 -18.54
N LEU A 39 0.98 -17.12 -17.41
CA LEU A 39 0.36 -17.49 -16.14
C LEU A 39 0.25 -16.33 -15.14
N SER A 40 0.66 -15.12 -15.54
CA SER A 40 0.81 -13.98 -14.61
C SER A 40 -0.46 -13.65 -13.82
N ARG A 41 -1.64 -13.90 -14.39
CA ARG A 41 -2.94 -13.68 -13.71
C ARG A 41 -3.21 -14.58 -12.51
N PHE A 42 -2.49 -15.71 -12.40
CA PHE A 42 -2.62 -16.71 -11.34
C PHE A 42 -1.50 -16.64 -10.31
N ILE A 43 -0.41 -15.95 -10.64
CA ILE A 43 0.81 -15.97 -9.83
C ILE A 43 0.85 -14.72 -8.95
N SER A 44 0.59 -14.94 -7.67
CA SER A 44 0.81 -13.92 -6.64
C SER A 44 2.23 -13.38 -6.69
N LYS A 45 2.34 -12.03 -6.79
CA LYS A 45 3.60 -11.26 -6.82
C LYS A 45 4.60 -11.75 -7.87
N SER A 46 4.12 -12.18 -9.04
CA SER A 46 4.94 -12.73 -10.13
C SER A 46 6.15 -11.86 -10.50
N ALA A 47 5.99 -10.54 -10.49
CA ALA A 47 7.07 -9.59 -10.79
C ALA A 47 8.23 -9.71 -9.78
N LYS A 48 7.93 -9.72 -8.48
CA LYS A 48 8.94 -9.86 -7.41
C LYS A 48 9.64 -11.21 -7.51
N LYS A 49 8.86 -12.29 -7.65
CA LYS A 49 9.37 -13.67 -7.78
C LYS A 49 10.27 -13.86 -9.01
N SER A 50 10.05 -13.08 -10.06
CA SER A 50 10.82 -13.17 -11.31
C SER A 50 12.05 -12.24 -11.35
N LEU A 51 12.31 -11.42 -10.32
CA LEU A 51 13.45 -10.51 -10.27
C LEU A 51 14.81 -11.23 -10.46
N PRO A 52 15.06 -12.41 -9.85
CA PRO A 52 16.31 -13.15 -10.09
C PRO A 52 16.50 -13.51 -11.56
N PHE A 53 15.44 -13.94 -12.25
CA PHE A 53 15.49 -14.28 -13.67
C PHE A 53 15.82 -13.05 -14.52
N PHE A 54 15.19 -11.90 -14.24
CA PHE A 54 15.47 -10.66 -14.97
C PHE A 54 16.91 -10.17 -14.76
N LYS A 55 17.49 -10.36 -13.58
CA LYS A 55 18.91 -10.04 -13.33
C LYS A 55 19.83 -10.91 -14.20
N THR A 56 19.56 -12.21 -14.31
CA THR A 56 20.30 -13.11 -15.21
C THR A 56 20.15 -12.69 -16.68
N LEU A 57 18.95 -12.29 -17.11
CA LEU A 57 18.69 -11.83 -18.49
C LEU A 57 19.43 -10.52 -18.85
N ARG A 58 19.62 -9.60 -17.90
CA ARG A 58 20.35 -8.34 -18.13
C ARG A 58 21.86 -8.55 -18.34
N LYS A 59 22.44 -9.64 -17.82
CA LYS A 59 23.87 -10.00 -17.99
C LYS A 59 24.10 -10.84 -19.25
N ALA A 60 23.61 -10.38 -20.41
CA ALA A 60 23.58 -11.16 -21.65
C ALA A 60 24.96 -11.68 -22.11
N LYS A 61 26.06 -11.00 -21.76
CA LYS A 61 27.44 -11.40 -22.12
C LYS A 61 28.03 -12.50 -21.23
N THR A 62 27.51 -12.69 -20.02
CA THR A 62 28.01 -13.65 -19.01
C THR A 62 26.80 -14.29 -18.33
N PHE A 63 26.07 -15.12 -19.09
CA PHE A 63 24.90 -15.79 -18.54
C PHE A 63 25.34 -16.70 -17.39
N GLU A 64 24.87 -16.38 -16.19
CA GLU A 64 25.12 -17.18 -14.99
C GLU A 64 23.79 -17.45 -14.28
N TRP A 65 23.42 -18.73 -14.25
CA TRP A 65 22.30 -19.20 -13.47
C TRP A 65 22.73 -19.45 -12.03
N GLY A 66 22.71 -18.40 -11.22
CA GLY A 66 23.15 -18.47 -9.82
C GLY A 66 22.11 -19.09 -8.89
N THR A 67 22.54 -19.38 -7.65
CA THR A 67 21.71 -19.89 -6.55
C THR A 67 20.40 -19.10 -6.34
N PRO A 68 20.38 -17.74 -6.40
CA PRO A 68 19.13 -17.00 -6.25
C PRO A 68 18.10 -17.29 -7.35
N SER A 69 18.54 -17.48 -8.59
CA SER A 69 17.66 -17.84 -9.71
C SER A 69 17.19 -19.28 -9.59
N GLN A 70 18.07 -20.20 -9.15
CA GLN A 70 17.68 -21.59 -8.91
C GLN A 70 16.63 -21.71 -7.81
N HIS A 71 16.84 -21.04 -6.67
CA HIS A 71 15.87 -21.03 -5.57
C HIS A 71 14.51 -20.49 -5.99
N ALA A 72 14.49 -19.33 -6.67
CA ALA A 72 13.25 -18.73 -7.16
C ALA A 72 12.52 -19.60 -8.19
N PHE A 73 13.26 -20.39 -8.98
CA PHE A 73 12.68 -21.32 -9.95
C PHE A 73 12.01 -22.52 -9.26
N GLU A 74 12.64 -23.10 -8.24
CA GLU A 74 12.03 -24.20 -7.47
C GLU A 74 10.84 -23.73 -6.62
N GLU A 75 10.90 -22.53 -6.03
CA GLU A 75 9.75 -21.92 -5.37
C GLU A 75 8.58 -21.69 -6.34
N LEU A 76 8.87 -21.20 -7.56
CA LEU A 76 7.87 -21.02 -8.58
C LEU A 76 7.20 -22.35 -8.94
N LYS A 77 7.97 -23.41 -9.18
CA LYS A 77 7.41 -24.74 -9.46
C LYS A 77 6.52 -25.25 -8.32
N SER A 78 7.01 -25.13 -7.09
CA SER A 78 6.28 -25.53 -5.88
C SER A 78 4.98 -24.75 -5.68
N TYR A 79 4.97 -23.49 -6.10
CA TYR A 79 3.77 -22.65 -6.10
C TYR A 79 2.80 -23.06 -7.22
N LEU A 80 3.29 -23.29 -8.44
CA LEU A 80 2.48 -23.72 -9.58
C LEU A 80 1.83 -25.09 -9.37
N ALA A 81 2.47 -25.98 -8.61
CA ALA A 81 1.89 -27.27 -8.22
C ALA A 81 0.67 -27.14 -7.29
N ARG A 82 0.53 -26.00 -6.60
CA ARG A 82 -0.57 -25.70 -5.66
C ARG A 82 -1.33 -24.44 -6.07
N LEU A 83 -1.44 -24.22 -7.38
CA LEU A 83 -2.00 -22.99 -7.93
C LEU A 83 -3.45 -22.79 -7.44
N PRO A 84 -3.80 -21.61 -6.90
CA PRO A 84 -5.18 -21.35 -6.50
C PRO A 84 -6.10 -21.29 -7.73
N LEU A 85 -7.33 -21.78 -7.55
CA LEU A 85 -8.40 -21.60 -8.52
C LEU A 85 -8.88 -20.14 -8.47
N LEU A 86 -8.93 -19.49 -9.62
CA LEU A 86 -9.50 -18.14 -9.70
C LEU A 86 -11.00 -18.25 -9.92
N VAL A 87 -11.77 -17.35 -9.33
CA VAL A 87 -13.22 -17.31 -9.52
C VAL A 87 -13.61 -16.22 -10.50
N LYS A 88 -14.82 -16.32 -11.06
CA LYS A 88 -15.41 -15.24 -11.85
C LYS A 88 -16.20 -14.31 -10.94
N PRO A 89 -16.25 -13.02 -11.26
CA PRO A 89 -17.17 -12.14 -10.58
C PRO A 89 -18.62 -12.38 -11.02
N SER A 90 -19.55 -12.14 -10.10
CA SER A 90 -20.98 -12.06 -10.41
C SER A 90 -21.32 -10.68 -11.00
N PRO A 91 -22.30 -10.58 -11.91
CA PRO A 91 -22.73 -9.28 -12.44
C PRO A 91 -23.16 -8.32 -11.32
N GLY A 92 -22.67 -7.07 -11.36
CA GLY A 92 -23.06 -6.01 -10.42
C GLY A 92 -22.52 -6.12 -9.00
N GLU A 93 -21.71 -7.13 -8.66
CA GLU A 93 -21.14 -7.24 -7.31
C GLU A 93 -19.97 -6.26 -7.09
N THR A 94 -19.76 -5.85 -5.83
CA THR A 94 -18.57 -5.07 -5.47
C THR A 94 -17.35 -5.99 -5.38
N LEU A 95 -16.28 -5.62 -6.07
CA LEU A 95 -15.00 -6.32 -6.00
C LEU A 95 -14.05 -5.62 -5.03
N TYR A 96 -13.14 -6.36 -4.43
CA TYR A 96 -12.17 -5.80 -3.49
C TYR A 96 -10.75 -5.94 -4.00
N LEU A 97 -9.96 -4.90 -3.80
CA LEU A 97 -8.57 -4.85 -4.23
C LEU A 97 -7.63 -4.74 -3.05
N TYR A 98 -6.65 -5.65 -3.00
CA TYR A 98 -5.51 -5.55 -2.08
C TYR A 98 -4.26 -5.16 -2.86
N LEU A 99 -3.51 -4.20 -2.32
CA LEU A 99 -2.27 -3.69 -2.89
C LEU A 99 -1.06 -4.15 -2.07
N SER A 100 0.01 -4.51 -2.75
CA SER A 100 1.30 -4.88 -2.16
C SER A 100 2.42 -4.20 -2.94
N VAL A 101 3.33 -3.57 -2.22
CA VAL A 101 4.50 -2.89 -2.79
C VAL A 101 5.76 -3.61 -2.38
N ALA A 102 6.84 -3.43 -3.13
CA ALA A 102 8.19 -3.90 -2.87
C ALA A 102 9.17 -2.89 -3.49
N PRO A 103 10.45 -2.85 -3.06
CA PRO A 103 11.42 -1.88 -3.59
C PRO A 103 11.53 -1.87 -5.12
N GLN A 104 11.43 -3.04 -5.76
CA GLN A 104 11.59 -3.21 -7.22
C GLN A 104 10.32 -3.75 -7.92
N ALA A 105 9.20 -3.87 -7.22
CA ALA A 105 7.97 -4.40 -7.81
C ALA A 105 6.73 -3.87 -7.10
N VAL A 106 5.62 -3.76 -7.83
CA VAL A 106 4.29 -3.54 -7.28
C VAL A 106 3.38 -4.68 -7.68
N SER A 107 2.41 -4.99 -6.85
CA SER A 107 1.47 -6.08 -7.06
C SER A 107 0.09 -5.75 -6.49
N SER A 108 -0.92 -6.39 -7.04
CA SER A 108 -2.28 -6.34 -6.52
C SER A 108 -2.98 -7.66 -6.71
N VAL A 109 -4.03 -7.87 -5.94
CA VAL A 109 -4.98 -8.96 -6.14
C VAL A 109 -6.40 -8.42 -6.07
N LEU A 110 -7.16 -8.69 -7.12
CA LEU A 110 -8.60 -8.46 -7.19
C LEU A 110 -9.30 -9.71 -6.67
N ILE A 111 -10.21 -9.54 -5.71
CA ILE A 111 -10.95 -10.62 -5.07
C ILE A 111 -12.45 -10.31 -5.08
N ARG A 112 -13.27 -11.35 -4.91
CA ARG A 112 -14.64 -11.22 -4.41
C ARG A 112 -14.74 -11.80 -3.00
N GLU A 113 -15.69 -11.29 -2.23
CA GLU A 113 -16.05 -11.85 -0.94
C GLU A 113 -17.40 -12.56 -1.03
N GLU A 114 -17.44 -13.84 -0.64
CA GLU A 114 -18.63 -14.68 -0.71
C GLU A 114 -18.74 -15.47 0.60
N GLU A 115 -19.82 -15.30 1.35
CA GLU A 115 -20.04 -15.95 2.66
C GLU A 115 -18.86 -15.81 3.64
N GLY A 116 -18.20 -14.63 3.62
CA GLY A 116 -17.02 -14.35 4.43
C GLY A 116 -15.73 -15.04 3.96
N LYS A 117 -15.72 -15.69 2.80
CA LYS A 117 -14.51 -16.22 2.14
C LYS A 117 -13.99 -15.20 1.13
N GLN A 118 -12.67 -15.05 1.07
CA GLN A 118 -11.99 -14.18 0.13
C GLN A 118 -11.46 -15.00 -1.03
N LEU A 119 -12.03 -14.81 -2.22
CA LEU A 119 -11.76 -15.63 -3.40
C LEU A 119 -11.05 -14.81 -4.48
N PRO A 120 -9.83 -15.20 -4.91
CA PRO A 120 -9.07 -14.43 -5.89
C PRO A 120 -9.67 -14.51 -7.29
N ILE A 121 -9.74 -13.37 -7.98
CA ILE A 121 -10.20 -13.24 -9.37
C ILE A 121 -9.00 -13.03 -10.29
N TYR A 122 -8.06 -12.19 -9.88
CA TYR A 122 -6.93 -11.80 -10.72
C TYR A 122 -5.74 -11.28 -9.91
N TYR A 123 -4.54 -11.76 -10.20
CA TYR A 123 -3.28 -11.19 -9.71
C TYR A 123 -2.62 -10.28 -10.75
N VAL A 124 -2.23 -9.07 -10.36
CA VAL A 124 -1.44 -8.17 -11.19
C VAL A 124 -0.09 -7.96 -10.51
N SER A 125 0.97 -7.92 -11.31
CA SER A 125 2.30 -7.56 -10.82
C SER A 125 3.08 -6.84 -11.91
N LYS A 126 3.90 -5.88 -11.52
CA LYS A 126 4.78 -5.10 -12.39
C LYS A 126 6.14 -4.90 -11.72
N VAL A 127 7.21 -5.12 -12.48
CA VAL A 127 8.57 -4.73 -12.08
C VAL A 127 8.73 -3.23 -12.27
N LEU A 128 9.28 -2.55 -11.27
CA LEU A 128 9.54 -1.11 -11.31
C LEU A 128 10.84 -0.86 -12.07
N ASN A 129 10.82 0.11 -12.98
CA ASN A 129 11.99 0.46 -13.79
C ASN A 129 12.33 1.95 -13.69
N GLY A 130 13.62 2.28 -13.81
CA GLY A 130 14.11 3.65 -13.85
C GLY A 130 13.65 4.48 -12.66
N ALA A 131 12.91 5.55 -12.93
CA ALA A 131 12.38 6.45 -11.90
C ALA A 131 11.40 5.77 -10.94
N GLU A 132 10.62 4.77 -11.39
CA GLU A 132 9.58 4.13 -10.58
C GLU A 132 10.15 3.41 -9.35
N GLY A 133 11.39 2.90 -9.44
CA GLY A 133 12.06 2.25 -8.31
C GLY A 133 12.36 3.23 -7.16
N ARG A 134 12.50 4.52 -7.48
CA ARG A 134 12.81 5.60 -6.52
C ARG A 134 11.56 6.25 -5.93
N TYR A 135 10.37 5.85 -6.37
CA TYR A 135 9.12 6.37 -5.81
C TYR A 135 9.01 6.01 -4.34
N THR A 136 8.39 6.90 -3.58
CA THR A 136 8.08 6.66 -2.17
C THR A 136 7.14 5.46 -2.02
N PRO A 137 7.04 4.83 -0.84
CA PRO A 137 6.11 3.73 -0.61
C PRO A 137 4.67 4.08 -1.01
N ILE A 138 4.21 5.31 -0.70
CA ILE A 138 2.84 5.74 -1.01
C ILE A 138 2.63 5.98 -2.51
N GLU A 139 3.61 6.57 -3.21
CA GLU A 139 3.59 6.68 -4.67
C GLU A 139 3.58 5.30 -5.34
N LYS A 140 4.30 4.32 -4.79
CA LYS A 140 4.28 2.92 -5.26
C LYS A 140 2.91 2.28 -5.05
N ILE A 141 2.21 2.59 -3.96
CA ILE A 141 0.83 2.10 -3.73
C ILE A 141 -0.12 2.72 -4.77
N ALA A 142 -0.02 4.03 -5.01
CA ALA A 142 -0.81 4.70 -6.05
C ALA A 142 -0.51 4.12 -7.44
N LEU A 143 0.77 3.91 -7.77
CA LEU A 143 1.19 3.26 -9.00
C LEU A 143 0.63 1.84 -9.12
N ALA A 144 0.61 1.06 -8.02
CA ALA A 144 0.03 -0.27 -8.01
C ALA A 144 -1.45 -0.25 -8.38
N LEU A 145 -2.23 0.71 -7.84
CA LEU A 145 -3.63 0.90 -8.18
C LEU A 145 -3.81 1.26 -9.66
N VAL A 146 -3.08 2.25 -10.16
CA VAL A 146 -3.15 2.71 -11.56
C VAL A 146 -2.79 1.58 -12.54
N VAL A 147 -1.70 0.86 -12.29
CA VAL A 147 -1.28 -0.28 -13.12
C VAL A 147 -2.36 -1.36 -13.13
N THR A 148 -3.03 -1.58 -12.00
CA THR A 148 -4.11 -2.55 -11.90
C THR A 148 -5.35 -2.08 -12.66
N ALA A 149 -5.80 -0.85 -12.46
CA ALA A 149 -6.96 -0.27 -13.13
C ALA A 149 -6.78 -0.30 -14.65
N ARG A 150 -5.61 0.09 -15.17
CA ARG A 150 -5.29 -0.01 -16.60
C ARG A 150 -5.38 -1.43 -17.13
N ARG A 151 -4.78 -2.38 -16.40
CA ARG A 151 -4.71 -3.78 -16.84
C ARG A 151 -6.06 -4.50 -16.74
N LEU A 152 -6.85 -4.14 -15.74
CA LEU A 152 -8.15 -4.73 -15.42
C LEU A 152 -9.30 -3.78 -15.75
N ARG A 153 -9.11 -2.88 -16.71
CA ARG A 153 -10.11 -1.89 -17.13
C ARG A 153 -11.50 -2.48 -17.35
N PRO A 154 -11.67 -3.66 -18.00
CA PRO A 154 -13.00 -4.26 -18.14
C PRO A 154 -13.71 -4.56 -16.81
N TYR A 155 -12.96 -4.94 -15.77
CA TYR A 155 -13.52 -5.17 -14.43
C TYR A 155 -13.87 -3.84 -13.74
N PHE A 156 -12.98 -2.85 -13.79
CA PHE A 156 -13.20 -1.54 -13.16
C PHE A 156 -14.34 -0.74 -13.81
N LEU A 157 -14.65 -0.99 -15.08
CA LEU A 157 -15.80 -0.40 -15.77
C LEU A 157 -17.12 -1.13 -15.49
N SER A 158 -17.07 -2.40 -15.10
CA SER A 158 -18.26 -3.25 -14.94
C SER A 158 -18.70 -3.43 -13.49
N HIS A 159 -17.82 -3.12 -12.53
CA HIS A 159 -18.01 -3.39 -11.11
C HIS A 159 -17.46 -2.25 -10.25
N PRO A 160 -18.16 -1.87 -9.16
CA PRO A 160 -17.58 -1.05 -8.11
C PRO A 160 -16.36 -1.75 -7.49
N VAL A 161 -15.29 -1.00 -7.21
CA VAL A 161 -14.05 -1.54 -6.63
C VAL A 161 -13.74 -0.90 -5.28
N GLY A 162 -13.76 -1.70 -4.23
CA GLY A 162 -13.32 -1.32 -2.88
C GLY A 162 -11.83 -1.62 -2.66
N VAL A 163 -10.99 -0.59 -2.61
CA VAL A 163 -9.56 -0.71 -2.32
C VAL A 163 -9.36 -0.85 -0.81
N LYS A 164 -8.92 -2.03 -0.37
CA LYS A 164 -8.62 -2.34 1.05
C LYS A 164 -7.23 -1.83 1.41
N THR A 165 -7.18 -0.66 2.03
CA THR A 165 -5.94 0.01 2.39
C THR A 165 -6.03 0.69 3.76
N ASN A 166 -4.91 0.75 4.47
CA ASN A 166 -4.74 1.53 5.71
C ASN A 166 -3.98 2.83 5.45
N THR A 167 -3.61 3.10 4.19
CA THR A 167 -2.97 4.36 3.80
C THR A 167 -4.02 5.35 3.28
N PRO A 168 -3.87 6.67 3.53
CA PRO A 168 -4.83 7.69 3.11
C PRO A 168 -4.71 8.02 1.60
N LEU A 169 -4.85 6.99 0.75
CA LEU A 169 -4.61 7.10 -0.70
C LEU A 169 -5.54 8.13 -1.37
N LYS A 170 -6.80 8.22 -0.90
CA LYS A 170 -7.80 9.17 -1.39
C LYS A 170 -7.35 10.62 -1.21
N GLN A 171 -6.82 10.93 -0.02
CA GLN A 171 -6.38 12.29 0.31
C GLN A 171 -5.12 12.65 -0.50
N LEU A 172 -4.19 11.72 -0.66
CA LEU A 172 -2.95 11.96 -1.41
C LEU A 172 -3.18 12.15 -2.92
N LEU A 173 -4.09 11.40 -3.53
CA LEU A 173 -4.47 11.62 -4.93
C LEU A 173 -5.19 12.96 -5.15
N GLY A 174 -5.77 13.55 -4.10
CA GLY A 174 -6.50 14.81 -4.17
C GLY A 174 -5.70 16.08 -3.86
N LYS A 175 -4.44 15.98 -3.40
CA LYS A 175 -3.62 17.16 -3.07
C LYS A 175 -3.13 17.86 -4.35
N GLN A 176 -3.30 19.18 -4.42
CA GLN A 176 -2.87 19.99 -5.57
C GLN A 176 -1.35 20.26 -5.59
N ASP A 177 -0.67 20.18 -4.43
CA ASP A 177 0.79 20.32 -4.30
C ASP A 177 1.58 19.03 -4.57
N THR A 178 0.91 17.95 -4.99
CA THR A 178 1.58 16.68 -5.25
C THR A 178 2.23 16.67 -6.64
N SER A 179 3.24 15.81 -6.83
CA SER A 179 3.87 15.57 -8.14
C SER A 179 2.80 15.52 -9.25
N GLY A 180 2.98 16.26 -10.35
CA GLY A 180 1.99 16.33 -11.45
C GLY A 180 1.58 14.96 -12.02
N ARG A 181 2.39 13.91 -11.76
CA ARG A 181 2.05 12.52 -12.04
C ARG A 181 0.87 12.00 -11.21
N LEU A 182 0.82 12.30 -9.92
CA LEU A 182 -0.24 11.86 -9.01
C LEU A 182 -1.57 12.54 -9.37
N VAL A 183 -1.53 13.82 -9.74
CA VAL A 183 -2.70 14.53 -10.28
C VAL A 183 -3.22 13.84 -11.54
N LYS A 184 -2.34 13.52 -12.49
CA LYS A 184 -2.71 12.77 -13.70
C LYS A 184 -3.32 11.41 -13.39
N TRP A 185 -2.77 10.70 -12.41
CA TRP A 185 -3.32 9.42 -11.97
C TRP A 185 -4.66 9.56 -11.26
N ALA A 186 -4.88 10.62 -10.49
CA ALA A 186 -6.16 10.89 -9.85
C ALA A 186 -7.27 11.12 -10.88
N VAL A 187 -6.98 11.91 -11.93
CA VAL A 187 -7.90 12.14 -13.05
C VAL A 187 -8.23 10.82 -13.76
N GLU A 188 -7.21 10.02 -14.06
CA GLU A 188 -7.43 8.71 -14.70
C GLU A 188 -8.27 7.76 -13.83
N LEU A 189 -8.03 7.76 -12.51
CA LEU A 189 -8.76 6.90 -11.59
C LEU A 189 -10.20 7.37 -11.33
N SER A 190 -10.51 8.65 -11.54
CA SER A 190 -11.86 9.19 -11.38
C SER A 190 -12.88 8.68 -12.42
N GLU A 191 -12.41 8.03 -13.49
CA GLU A 191 -13.29 7.35 -14.45
C GLU A 191 -13.97 6.10 -13.87
N TYR A 192 -13.49 5.60 -12.73
CA TYR A 192 -13.94 4.34 -12.13
C TYR A 192 -14.64 4.58 -10.79
N ASP A 193 -15.59 3.70 -10.46
CA ASP A 193 -16.24 3.67 -9.15
C ASP A 193 -15.32 3.00 -8.11
N ILE A 194 -14.41 3.81 -7.54
CA ILE A 194 -13.43 3.35 -6.54
C ILE A 194 -13.79 3.91 -5.16
N SER A 195 -13.98 3.00 -4.21
CA SER A 195 -14.08 3.32 -2.78
C SER A 195 -12.81 2.89 -2.04
N TYR A 196 -12.42 3.64 -1.02
CA TYR A 196 -11.27 3.31 -0.17
C TYR A 196 -11.78 2.86 1.18
N LEU A 197 -11.43 1.62 1.55
CA LEU A 197 -11.94 0.96 2.74
C LEU A 197 -10.78 0.51 3.63
N PRO A 198 -10.92 0.57 4.97
CA PRO A 198 -9.94 0.01 5.88
C PRO A 198 -9.70 -1.47 5.60
N ARG A 199 -8.48 -1.96 5.85
CA ARG A 199 -8.22 -3.40 5.78
C ARG A 199 -8.92 -4.10 6.94
N THR A 200 -9.78 -5.05 6.60
CA THR A 200 -10.41 -5.98 7.53
C THR A 200 -9.54 -7.22 7.71
N THR A 201 -9.86 -8.03 8.73
CA THR A 201 -9.20 -9.33 8.99
C THR A 201 -9.14 -10.18 7.73
N ILE A 202 -7.93 -10.59 7.35
CA ILE A 202 -7.69 -11.43 6.17
C ILE A 202 -7.94 -12.89 6.56
N LYS A 203 -8.91 -13.52 5.89
CA LYS A 203 -9.36 -14.89 6.24
C LYS A 203 -8.75 -15.96 5.33
N ALA A 204 -8.27 -15.59 4.15
CA ALA A 204 -7.64 -16.53 3.21
C ALA A 204 -6.12 -16.54 3.37
N GLN A 205 -5.52 -17.71 3.61
CA GLN A 205 -4.06 -17.85 3.77
C GLN A 205 -3.27 -17.29 2.58
N ALA A 206 -3.72 -17.56 1.35
CA ALA A 206 -3.07 -17.04 0.14
C ALA A 206 -3.12 -15.50 0.04
N LEU A 207 -4.11 -14.86 0.68
CA LEU A 207 -4.20 -13.41 0.79
C LEU A 207 -3.39 -12.89 1.98
N ALA A 208 -3.29 -13.66 3.07
CA ALA A 208 -2.45 -13.33 4.22
C ALA A 208 -0.97 -13.28 3.81
N ASP A 209 -0.49 -14.29 3.06
CA ASP A 209 0.87 -14.33 2.49
C ASP A 209 1.09 -13.20 1.46
N PHE A 210 0.02 -12.77 0.78
CA PHE A 210 0.08 -11.63 -0.13
C PHE A 210 0.24 -10.31 0.64
N VAL A 211 -0.44 -10.13 1.77
CA VAL A 211 -0.46 -8.87 2.50
C VAL A 211 0.67 -8.74 3.54
N SER A 212 1.18 -9.85 4.10
CA SER A 212 2.23 -9.84 5.14
C SER A 212 3.49 -9.07 4.73
N GLU A 213 3.96 -9.19 3.49
CA GLU A 213 5.13 -8.44 3.02
C GLU A 213 4.90 -6.94 2.82
N MET A 214 3.64 -6.47 2.71
CA MET A 214 3.37 -5.03 2.71
C MET A 214 3.68 -4.44 4.09
N ALA A 215 3.36 -5.19 5.16
CA ALA A 215 3.75 -4.84 6.51
C ALA A 215 5.27 -4.85 6.67
N GLU A 216 6.01 -5.74 6.00
CA GLU A 216 7.49 -5.72 6.04
C GLU A 216 8.11 -4.43 5.52
N ILE A 217 7.49 -3.69 4.59
CA ILE A 217 8.04 -2.40 4.12
C ILE A 217 7.75 -1.32 5.14
N THR A 218 6.54 -1.34 5.73
CA THR A 218 6.22 -0.51 6.88
C THR A 218 7.12 -0.82 8.08
N ILE A 219 7.59 -2.07 8.24
CA ILE A 219 8.45 -2.52 9.36
C ILE A 219 9.95 -2.34 9.05
N LYS A 220 10.40 -2.48 7.80
CA LYS A 220 11.81 -2.29 7.42
C LYS A 220 12.20 -0.82 7.32
N ASP A 221 11.30 0.07 6.89
CA ASP A 221 11.48 1.52 7.10
C ASP A 221 11.39 1.90 8.60
N ALA A 222 10.68 1.12 9.43
CA ALA A 222 10.64 1.31 10.88
C ALA A 222 11.84 0.73 11.65
N SER A 223 12.76 0.01 10.99
CA SER A 223 13.89 -0.69 11.65
C SER A 223 15.21 0.09 11.66
N GLN A 224 15.20 1.35 11.23
CA GLN A 224 16.31 2.28 11.43
C GLN A 224 15.79 3.57 12.07
N ASP A 225 15.50 3.58 13.37
CA ASP A 225 15.49 4.81 14.18
C ASP A 225 14.81 6.03 13.52
N GLN A 226 13.70 5.76 12.82
CA GLN A 226 13.08 6.69 11.90
C GLN A 226 12.09 7.54 12.70
N LYS A 227 12.63 8.55 13.38
CA LYS A 227 11.87 9.54 14.15
C LYS A 227 11.08 10.40 13.17
N TRP A 228 9.76 10.38 13.31
CA TRP A 228 8.87 11.33 12.65
C TRP A 228 8.83 12.61 13.47
N LEU A 229 8.82 13.77 12.83
CA LEU A 229 8.70 15.04 13.53
C LEU A 229 7.25 15.53 13.41
N LEU A 230 6.69 16.00 14.51
CA LEU A 230 5.38 16.65 14.53
C LEU A 230 5.61 18.10 14.94
N TYR A 231 5.24 19.04 14.09
CA TYR A 231 5.17 20.46 14.43
C TYR A 231 3.71 20.85 14.55
N VAL A 232 3.39 21.56 15.61
CA VAL A 232 2.06 22.08 15.85
C VAL A 232 2.17 23.58 16.05
N ASP A 233 1.31 24.32 15.36
CA ASP A 233 1.13 25.75 15.55
C ASP A 233 -0.37 26.02 15.63
N SER A 234 -0.79 26.87 16.57
CA SER A 234 -2.20 27.16 16.78
C SER A 234 -2.47 28.65 16.75
N SER A 235 -3.67 29.00 16.30
CA SER A 235 -4.14 30.38 16.32
C SER A 235 -5.54 30.45 16.90
N SER A 236 -5.74 31.36 17.85
CA SER A 236 -7.07 31.73 18.32
C SER A 236 -7.30 33.22 18.20
N THR A 237 -8.47 33.58 17.67
CA THR A 237 -8.95 34.95 17.53
C THR A 237 -10.38 35.06 18.03
N THR A 238 -10.87 36.30 18.17
CA THR A 238 -12.28 36.55 18.55
C THR A 238 -13.29 36.00 17.55
N GLN A 239 -12.88 35.72 16.31
CA GLN A 239 -13.73 35.16 15.23
C GLN A 239 -13.66 33.63 15.12
N GLY A 240 -12.76 32.96 15.86
CA GLY A 240 -12.60 31.51 15.87
C GLY A 240 -11.15 31.07 16.07
N SER A 241 -10.96 29.76 16.20
CA SER A 241 -9.65 29.12 16.38
C SER A 241 -9.36 28.06 15.32
N GLY A 242 -8.08 27.76 15.14
CA GLY A 242 -7.61 26.74 14.23
C GLY A 242 -6.15 26.40 14.51
N ALA A 243 -5.63 25.42 13.77
CA ALA A 243 -4.28 24.95 13.93
C ALA A 243 -3.65 24.49 12.62
N GLY A 244 -2.35 24.74 12.50
CA GLY A 244 -1.46 24.12 11.56
C GLY A 244 -0.78 22.90 12.21
N ILE A 245 -0.74 21.79 11.48
CA ILE A 245 -0.04 20.58 11.89
C ILE A 245 0.87 20.17 10.74
N VAL A 246 2.16 19.99 11.01
CA VAL A 246 3.12 19.47 10.04
C VAL A 246 3.71 18.18 10.57
N ILE A 247 3.58 17.10 9.82
CA ILE A 247 4.22 15.82 10.15
C ILE A 247 5.34 15.58 9.14
N THR A 248 6.58 15.72 9.58
CA THR A 248 7.77 15.45 8.75
C THR A 248 8.13 13.98 8.83
N THR A 249 8.15 13.33 7.69
CA THR A 249 8.62 11.95 7.55
C THR A 249 10.12 11.88 7.84
N PRO A 250 10.64 10.71 8.24
CA PRO A 250 12.08 10.46 8.38
C PRO A 250 12.89 10.71 7.09
N GLN A 251 12.23 10.71 5.94
CA GLN A 251 12.80 11.02 4.63
C GLN A 251 12.89 12.53 4.36
N GLY A 252 12.39 13.38 5.27
CA GLY A 252 12.39 14.84 5.17
C GLY A 252 11.20 15.40 4.37
N GLU A 253 10.14 14.62 4.18
CA GLU A 253 8.91 15.08 3.50
C GLU A 253 7.90 15.63 4.51
N ASP A 254 7.34 16.81 4.24
CA ASP A 254 6.37 17.46 5.14
C ASP A 254 4.91 17.15 4.76
N LEU A 255 4.13 16.73 5.75
CA LEU A 255 2.68 16.54 5.64
C LEU A 255 1.99 17.65 6.41
N GLU A 256 1.57 18.68 5.68
CA GLU A 256 0.90 19.83 6.24
C GLU A 256 -0.62 19.64 6.27
N PHE A 257 -1.23 20.05 7.39
CA PHE A 257 -2.66 20.03 7.65
C PHE A 257 -3.08 21.36 8.30
N ALA A 258 -4.19 21.92 7.84
CA ALA A 258 -4.83 23.08 8.46
C ALA A 258 -6.22 22.68 8.95
N ILE A 259 -6.50 22.93 10.22
CA ILE A 259 -7.75 22.57 10.89
C ILE A 259 -8.39 23.83 11.42
N LYS A 260 -9.69 23.98 11.18
CA LYS A 260 -10.51 25.01 11.83
C LYS A 260 -11.35 24.34 12.91
N PHE A 261 -11.26 24.82 14.14
CA PHE A 261 -12.07 24.30 15.24
C PHE A 261 -13.49 24.88 15.15
N SER A 262 -14.48 24.04 15.44
CA SER A 262 -15.91 24.43 15.48
C SER A 262 -16.33 24.95 16.86
N PHE A 263 -15.39 25.09 17.79
CA PHE A 263 -15.58 25.61 19.14
C PHE A 263 -14.63 26.79 19.38
N LYS A 264 -14.96 27.65 20.35
CA LYS A 264 -14.03 28.66 20.82
C LYS A 264 -13.02 27.99 21.75
N ALA A 265 -11.74 28.28 21.54
CA ALA A 265 -10.64 27.79 22.35
C ALA A 265 -9.68 28.95 22.62
N SER A 266 -9.06 29.00 23.79
CA SER A 266 -7.85 29.81 24.00
C SER A 266 -6.69 29.30 23.13
N ASN A 267 -5.60 30.07 23.01
CA ASN A 267 -4.41 29.61 22.26
C ASN A 267 -3.89 28.27 22.83
N ASN A 268 -3.79 28.14 24.15
CA ASN A 268 -3.29 26.92 24.77
C ASN A 268 -4.21 25.72 24.53
N GLU A 269 -5.53 25.90 24.60
CA GLU A 269 -6.50 24.84 24.29
C GLU A 269 -6.45 24.45 22.81
N ALA A 270 -6.31 25.42 21.91
CA ALA A 270 -6.18 25.19 20.48
C ALA A 270 -4.91 24.40 20.14
N GLU A 271 -3.79 24.71 20.79
CA GLU A 271 -2.51 23.99 20.63
C GLU A 271 -2.57 22.58 21.21
N TYR A 272 -3.25 22.40 22.36
CA TYR A 272 -3.49 21.08 22.93
C TYR A 272 -4.30 20.17 22.00
N GLU A 273 -5.41 20.70 21.49
CA GLU A 273 -6.26 19.98 20.55
C GLU A 273 -5.51 19.66 19.26
N ALA A 274 -4.70 20.60 18.77
CA ALA A 274 -3.86 20.38 17.61
C ALA A 274 -2.79 19.30 17.84
N LEU A 275 -2.18 19.24 19.03
CA LEU A 275 -1.26 18.18 19.41
C LEU A 275 -1.96 16.81 19.47
N VAL A 276 -3.13 16.73 20.10
CA VAL A 276 -3.91 15.48 20.18
C VAL A 276 -4.30 14.99 18.79
N ILE A 277 -4.74 15.89 17.92
CA ILE A 277 -5.10 15.55 16.54
C ILE A 277 -3.86 15.11 15.75
N GLY A 278 -2.74 15.83 15.87
CA GLY A 278 -1.48 15.49 15.21
C GLY A 278 -0.94 14.12 15.64
N MET A 279 -1.01 13.80 16.94
CA MET A 279 -0.66 12.47 17.45
C MET A 279 -1.60 11.38 16.96
N ARG A 280 -2.92 11.65 16.89
CA ARG A 280 -3.90 10.71 16.35
C ARG A 280 -3.64 10.41 14.87
N MET A 281 -3.36 11.44 14.08
CA MET A 281 -2.97 11.30 12.68
C MET A 281 -1.71 10.44 12.53
N ALA A 282 -0.66 10.73 13.31
CA ALA A 282 0.57 9.94 13.31
C ALA A 282 0.31 8.47 13.71
N HIS A 283 -0.54 8.24 14.72
CA HIS A 283 -0.92 6.90 15.14
C HIS A 283 -1.67 6.12 14.05
N GLU A 284 -2.64 6.75 13.38
CA GLU A 284 -3.39 6.17 12.26
C GLU A 284 -2.47 5.83 11.06
N MET A 285 -1.40 6.60 10.88
CA MET A 285 -0.36 6.33 9.89
C MET A 285 0.59 5.20 10.29
N GLY A 286 0.44 4.63 11.49
CA GLY A 286 1.28 3.56 12.01
C GLY A 286 2.64 4.04 12.54
N VAL A 287 2.80 5.33 12.81
CA VAL A 287 4.02 5.90 13.39
C VAL A 287 4.20 5.39 14.83
N ARG A 288 5.38 4.85 15.12
CA ARG A 288 5.75 4.32 16.45
C ARG A 288 6.67 5.23 17.25
N HIS A 289 7.41 6.10 16.57
CA HIS A 289 8.39 7.00 17.17
C HIS A 289 8.15 8.40 16.62
N LEU A 290 7.55 9.25 17.44
CA LEU A 290 7.18 10.62 17.10
C LEU A 290 7.91 11.59 18.05
N LEU A 291 8.51 12.63 17.50
CA LEU A 291 9.07 13.75 18.25
C LEU A 291 8.23 14.99 17.96
N ALA A 292 7.48 15.45 18.96
CA ALA A 292 6.64 16.63 18.84
C ALA A 292 7.40 17.90 19.24
N TYR A 293 7.30 18.93 18.41
CA TYR A 293 7.75 20.29 18.64
C TYR A 293 6.52 21.17 18.85
N LEU A 294 6.52 21.84 19.99
CA LEU A 294 5.46 22.71 20.47
C LEU A 294 6.08 24.07 20.80
N ASP A 295 5.36 25.15 20.54
CA ASP A 295 5.80 26.50 20.88
C ASP A 295 5.43 26.89 22.32
N SER A 296 4.44 26.23 22.93
CA SER A 296 4.10 26.44 24.35
C SER A 296 4.87 25.54 25.32
N GLN A 297 5.78 26.15 26.08
CA GLN A 297 6.49 25.49 27.19
C GLN A 297 5.55 24.93 28.27
N LEU A 298 4.34 25.48 28.42
CA LEU A 298 3.35 24.97 29.38
C LEU A 298 2.89 23.57 28.98
N ILE A 299 2.56 23.39 27.71
CA ILE A 299 2.04 22.13 27.15
C ILE A 299 3.16 21.08 27.15
N VAL A 300 4.37 21.45 26.71
CA VAL A 300 5.56 20.57 26.77
C VAL A 300 5.72 20.00 28.18
N LYS A 301 5.73 20.86 29.20
CA LYS A 301 5.92 20.44 30.59
C LYS A 301 4.79 19.58 31.15
N GLN A 302 3.56 19.82 30.73
CA GLN A 302 2.40 18.99 31.12
C GLN A 302 2.43 17.62 30.44
N VAL A 303 2.81 17.54 29.17
CA VAL A 303 2.99 16.28 28.43
C VAL A 303 4.16 15.45 28.97
N GLU A 304 5.23 16.12 29.43
CA GLU A 304 6.36 15.48 30.13
C GLU A 304 6.03 15.07 31.58
N GLY A 305 4.84 15.42 32.09
CA GLY A 305 4.40 15.10 33.45
C GLY A 305 5.05 15.96 34.55
N THR A 306 5.67 17.09 34.18
CA THR A 306 6.30 18.04 35.13
C THR A 306 5.34 19.12 35.64
N TYR A 307 4.18 19.27 35.00
CA TYR A 307 3.07 20.12 35.47
C TYR A 307 1.73 19.37 35.41
N GLU A 308 0.87 19.63 36.39
CA GLU A 308 -0.53 19.17 36.37
C GLU A 308 -1.40 20.11 35.52
N ALA A 309 -2.31 19.54 34.74
CA ALA A 309 -3.39 20.29 34.11
C ALA A 309 -4.44 20.62 35.18
N LYS A 310 -4.68 21.92 35.42
CA LYS A 310 -5.78 22.35 36.29
C LYS A 310 -7.05 22.42 35.47
N GLU A 311 -8.04 21.59 35.80
CA GLU A 311 -9.41 21.86 35.39
C GLU A 311 -9.96 23.08 36.16
N GLU A 312 -10.82 23.87 35.52
CA GLU A 312 -11.60 24.87 36.25
C GLU A 312 -12.43 24.15 37.31
N SER A 313 -12.19 24.49 38.58
CA SER A 313 -13.04 24.06 39.67
C SER A 313 -14.48 24.48 39.36
N THR A 314 -15.35 23.53 39.06
CA THR A 314 -16.80 23.71 39.17
C THR A 314 -17.11 24.11 40.60
N ASN A 315 -17.25 25.41 40.80
CA ASN A 315 -17.69 26.01 42.05
C ASN A 315 -19.18 25.68 42.20
N SER A 316 -19.51 24.51 42.75
CA SER A 316 -20.84 24.23 43.26
C SER A 316 -21.01 24.99 44.57
N GLY A 317 -21.39 26.26 44.46
CA GLY A 317 -21.85 27.05 45.59
C GLY A 317 -23.21 26.53 46.07
N GLY A 318 -23.21 25.95 47.27
CA GLY A 318 -24.35 25.94 48.18
C GLY A 318 -24.20 27.08 49.18
#